data_AF-U5BWL0-F1
#
_entry.id   AF-U5BWL0-F1
#
_cell.length_a   1.000
_cell.length_b   1.000
_cell.length_c   1.000
_cell.angle_alpha   90.00
_cell.angle_beta   90.00
_cell.angle_gamma   90.00
#
_symmetry.space_group_name_H-M   'P 1'
#
loop_
_entity.id
_entity.type
_entity.pdbx_description
1 polymer ?
#
loop_
_entity_poly.entity_id
_entity_poly.type
_entity_poly.pdbx_seq_one_letter_code
_entity_poly.pdbx_strand_id
1 'polypeptide(L)' 'MDFFNLDKGVIVTENHSDRFEENGKVVGLIPAFEFLKLNL' A
#
# COMPACT_ATOMS: atom_id res chain seq x y z
N MET A 1 -8.23 6.52 -3.65
CA MET A 1 -7.09 6.99 -4.47
C MET A 1 -7.49 8.21 -5.30
N ASP A 2 -8.66 8.21 -5.95
CA ASP A 2 -9.21 9.39 -6.64
C ASP A 2 -9.38 10.62 -5.77
N PHE A 3 -9.89 10.46 -4.54
CA PHE A 3 -10.05 11.57 -3.61
C PHE A 3 -8.73 12.31 -3.34
N PHE A 4 -7.61 11.57 -3.32
CA PHE A 4 -6.28 12.12 -3.13
C PHE A 4 -5.53 12.35 -4.45
N ASN A 5 -6.15 12.03 -5.59
CA ASN A 5 -5.55 12.01 -6.92
C ASN A 5 -4.19 11.27 -6.97
N LEU A 6 -4.15 10.07 -6.39
CA LEU A 6 -2.95 9.22 -6.36
C LEU A 6 -3.16 7.95 -7.21
N ASP A 7 -2.08 7.45 -7.80
CA ASP A 7 -2.08 6.19 -8.57
C ASP A 7 -1.60 4.98 -7.75
N LYS A 8 -0.77 5.22 -6.73
CA LYS A 8 -0.22 4.20 -5.83
C LYS A 8 -0.37 4.54 -4.35
N GLY A 9 -0.80 3.56 -3.56
CA GLY A 9 -1.04 3.70 -2.14
C GLY A 9 -0.58 2.47 -1.36
N VAL A 10 -0.37 2.64 -0.07
CA VAL A 10 0.01 1.55 0.83
C VAL A 10 -0.87 1.60 2.07
N ILE A 11 -1.40 0.44 2.47
CA ILE A 11 -2.08 0.23 3.75
C ILE A 11 -1.14 -0.59 4.62
N VAL A 12 -0.78 -0.05 5.77
CA VAL A 12 0.07 -0.75 6.74
C VAL A 12 -0.81 -1.64 7.61
N THR A 13 -0.47 -2.91 7.69
CA THR A 13 -1.16 -3.92 8.49
C THR A 13 -0.25 -4.44 9.60
N GLU A 14 -0.81 -5.25 10.51
CA GLU A 14 -0.02 -5.91 11.55
C GLU A 14 0.92 -6.96 10.92
N ASN A 15 0.35 -7.97 10.25
CA ASN A 15 1.08 -9.16 9.78
C ASN A 15 0.59 -9.69 8.41
N HIS A 16 -0.09 -8.87 7.61
CA HIS A 16 -0.73 -9.33 6.37
C HIS A 16 -0.26 -8.55 5.14
N SER A 17 0.09 -9.29 4.08
CA SER A 17 0.50 -8.71 2.81
C SER A 17 -0.48 -9.08 1.70
N ASP A 18 -0.87 -8.10 0.89
CA ASP A 18 -1.72 -8.30 -0.29
C ASP A 18 -1.53 -7.15 -1.31
N ARG A 19 -2.09 -7.28 -2.50
CA ARG A 19 -2.04 -6.25 -3.56
C ARG A 19 -3.37 -6.18 -4.30
N PHE A 20 -4.01 -5.02 -4.21
CA PHE A 20 -5.23 -4.72 -4.95
C PHE A 20 -4.90 -3.84 -6.16
N GLU A 21 -5.48 -4.18 -7.30
CA GLU A 21 -5.37 -3.41 -8.53
C GLU A 21 -6.75 -3.23 -9.15
N GLU A 22 -7.15 -1.97 -9.34
CA GLU A 22 -8.43 -1.62 -9.94
C GLU A 22 -8.27 -0.35 -10.78
N ASN A 23 -8.70 -0.40 -12.05
CA ASN A 23 -8.65 0.73 -12.98
C ASN A 23 -7.26 1.42 -13.05
N GLY A 24 -6.18 0.62 -13.07
CA GLY A 24 -4.80 1.10 -13.13
C GLY A 24 -4.24 1.66 -11.82
N LYS A 25 -5.05 1.71 -10.75
CA LYS A 25 -4.62 2.14 -9.41
C LYS A 25 -4.20 0.93 -8.59
N VAL A 26 -3.12 1.09 -7.85
CA VAL A 26 -2.52 0.00 -7.08
C VAL A 26 -2.49 0.36 -5.60
N VAL A 27 -3.01 -0.53 -4.77
CA VAL A 27 -2.90 -0.45 -3.31
C VAL A 27 -2.18 -1.69 -2.80
N GLY A 28 -1.02 -1.49 -2.20
CA GLY A 28 -0.30 -2.54 -1.48
C GLY A 28 -0.74 -2.61 -0.02
N LEU A 29 -0.96 -3.81 0.49
CA LEU A 29 -1.03 -4.07 1.92
C LEU A 29 0.31 -4.66 2.32
N ILE A 30 0.97 -4.05 3.31
CA ILE A 30 2.23 -4.57 3.83
C ILE A 30 2.25 -4.51 5.37
N PRO A 31 2.92 -5.45 6.04
CA PRO A 31 3.17 -5.39 7.47
C PRO A 31 3.98 -4.15 7.87
N ALA A 32 3.73 -3.65 9.08
CA ALA A 32 4.42 -2.48 9.62
C ALA A 32 5.95 -2.64 9.62
N PHE A 33 6.46 -3.84 9.93
CA PHE A 33 7.89 -4.10 9.95
C PHE A 33 8.55 -4.04 8.56
N GLU A 34 7.79 -4.24 7.47
CA GLU A 34 8.27 -4.07 6.10
C GLU A 34 8.23 -2.60 5.70
N PHE A 35 7.17 -1.88 6.07
CA PHE A 35 7.05 -0.45 5.81
C PHE A 35 8.20 0.34 6.43
N LEU A 36 8.62 0.00 7.65
CA LEU A 36 9.75 0.64 8.33
C LEU A 36 11.09 0.45 7.60
N LYS A 37 11.23 -0.59 6.76
CA LYS A 37 12.44 -0.84 5.97
C LYS A 37 12.48 -0.06 4.65
N LEU A 38 11.33 0.42 4.16
CA LEU A 38 11.24 1.16 2.90
C LEU A 38 11.68 2.64 3.03
N ASN A 39 11.77 3.15 4.26
CA ASN A 39 12.14 4.54 4.58
C ASN A 39 13.56 4.67 5.20
N LEU A 40 14.34 3.59 5.18
CA LEU A 40 15.78 3.56 5.53
C LEU A 40 16.59 3.26 4.26
#